data_AF-A0A0N1ECH2-F1
#
_entry.id   AF-A0A0N1ECH2-F1
#
_cell.length_a   1.000
_cell.length_b   1.000
_cell.length_c   1.000
_cell.angle_alpha   90.00
_cell.angle_beta   90.00
_cell.angle_gamma   90.00
#
_symmetry.space_group_name_H-M   'P 1'
#
loop_
_entity.id
_entity.type
_entity.pdbx_description
1 polymer ?
#
loop_
_entity_poly.entity_id
_entity_poly.type
_entity_poly.pdbx_seq_one_letter_code
_entity_poly.pdbx_strand_id
1 'polypeptide(L)'
;MSIDDYSKIAQIGFYLVMAGVAILTYLKAKNTLLNSVNTEYHKHVINSLIKASDSLFSEFEEDSDHYWLNAMKTKETIAEVNQEFLDNKAQILEQGEFHGGVPVSPLQQRLMSLIREYKSDPFLPEEIRSKIIDLLQNRFEVQHSINFTEITEYRNSLAQGKYIETLESNYGWVSNNINQQLYERGCGVSQIEDAVHQIRLDIKSYLEKFNPLKNA
;
A
#
# COMPACT_ATOMS: atom_id res chain seq x y z
N MET A 1 48.72 -42.30 39.51
CA MET A 1 48.01 -41.90 38.30
C MET A 1 48.99 -42.01 37.14
N SER A 2 48.72 -42.93 36.21
CA SER A 2 49.63 -43.24 35.09
C SER A 2 49.42 -42.26 33.93
N ILE A 3 50.39 -42.18 33.02
CA ILE A 3 50.26 -41.39 31.77
C ILE A 3 49.02 -41.81 30.97
N ASP A 4 48.64 -43.09 31.02
CA ASP A 4 47.43 -43.61 30.38
C ASP A 4 46.15 -43.05 31.01
N ASP A 5 46.14 -42.80 32.32
CA ASP A 5 44.97 -42.21 33.01
C ASP A 5 44.76 -40.76 32.57
N TYR A 6 45.84 -39.99 32.40
CA TYR A 6 45.78 -38.62 31.88
C TYR A 6 45.32 -38.58 30.42
N SER A 7 45.79 -39.51 29.58
CA SER A 7 45.36 -39.65 28.19
C SER A 7 43.85 -39.95 28.08
N LYS A 8 43.33 -40.86 28.92
CA LYS A 8 41.90 -41.19 28.96
C LYS A 8 41.04 -40.00 29.39
N ILE A 9 41.47 -39.24 30.41
CA ILE A 9 40.75 -38.04 30.85
C ILE A 9 40.71 -36.98 29.74
N ALA A 10 41.83 -36.77 29.05
CA ALA A 10 41.89 -35.84 27.92
C ALA A 10 40.96 -36.26 26.76
N GLN A 11 40.91 -37.56 26.44
CA GLN A 11 39.99 -38.09 25.43
C GLN A 11 38.52 -37.91 25.83
N ILE A 12 38.15 -38.18 27.08
CA ILE A 12 36.79 -37.95 27.59
C ILE A 12 36.42 -36.46 27.46
N GLY A 13 37.32 -35.56 27.86
CA GLY A 13 37.12 -34.12 27.70
C GLY A 13 36.94 -33.70 26.24
N PHE A 14 37.75 -34.23 25.33
CA PHE A 14 37.63 -33.98 23.89
C PHE A 14 36.27 -34.44 23.33
N TYR A 15 35.83 -35.64 23.67
CA TYR A 15 34.54 -36.16 23.20
C TYR A 15 33.35 -35.37 23.76
N LEU A 16 33.42 -34.88 25.00
CA LEU A 16 32.39 -34.01 25.58
C LEU A 16 32.32 -32.66 24.86
N VAL A 17 33.46 -32.05 24.54
CA VAL A 17 33.49 -30.79 23.78
C VAL A 17 32.94 -31.00 22.38
N MET A 18 33.37 -32.06 21.68
CA MET A 18 32.88 -32.38 20.33
C MET A 18 31.37 -32.68 20.32
N ALA A 19 30.86 -33.42 21.31
CA ALA A 19 29.43 -33.66 21.47
C ALA A 19 28.66 -32.35 21.72
N GLY A 20 29.21 -31.46 22.56
CA GLY A 20 28.64 -30.14 22.80
C GLY A 20 28.57 -29.29 21.51
N VAL A 21 29.66 -29.23 20.74
CA VAL A 21 29.71 -28.52 19.46
C VAL A 21 28.70 -29.12 18.46
N ALA A 22 28.61 -30.45 18.39
CA ALA A 22 27.65 -31.13 17.50
C ALA A 22 26.19 -30.82 17.88
N ILE A 23 25.85 -30.85 19.18
CA ILE A 23 24.51 -30.52 19.68
C ILE A 23 24.17 -29.06 19.39
N LEU A 24 25.08 -28.13 19.67
CA LEU A 24 24.87 -26.70 19.38
C LEU A 24 24.73 -26.44 17.88
N THR A 25 25.50 -27.14 17.05
CA THR A 25 25.41 -27.05 15.59
C THR A 25 24.06 -27.58 15.09
N TYR A 26 23.59 -28.71 15.62
CA TYR A 26 22.29 -29.28 15.29
C TYR A 26 21.13 -28.38 15.73
N LEU A 27 21.18 -27.85 16.95
CA LEU A 27 20.17 -26.91 17.46
C LEU A 27 20.13 -25.62 16.65
N LYS A 28 21.31 -25.09 16.29
CA LYS A 28 21.42 -23.92 15.41
C LYS A 28 20.83 -24.24 14.03
N ALA A 29 21.22 -25.36 13.40
CA ALA A 29 20.71 -25.76 12.09
C ALA A 29 19.19 -25.97 12.07
N LYS A 30 18.62 -26.59 13.11
CA LYS A 30 17.17 -26.82 13.25
C LYS A 30 16.36 -25.51 13.31
N ASN A 31 16.96 -24.46 13.89
CA ASN A 31 16.35 -23.13 14.02
C ASN A 31 16.78 -22.16 12.90
N THR A 32 17.63 -22.58 11.97
CA THR A 32 18.14 -21.77 10.84
C THR A 32 17.44 -22.19 9.54
N LEU A 33 17.71 -21.49 8.44
CA LEU A 33 17.27 -21.75 7.05
C LEU A 33 17.55 -23.16 6.49
N LEU A 34 18.17 -24.05 7.27
CA LEU A 34 18.44 -25.45 6.91
C LEU A 34 17.26 -26.39 7.23
N ASN A 35 16.24 -25.89 7.94
CA ASN A 35 14.98 -26.59 8.15
C ASN A 35 13.99 -26.22 7.03
N SER A 36 13.61 -27.20 6.21
CA SER A 36 12.78 -27.01 5.01
C SER A 36 11.46 -26.26 5.27
N VAL A 37 10.82 -26.49 6.41
CA VAL A 37 9.57 -25.80 6.79
C VAL A 37 9.82 -24.31 7.02
N ASN A 38 10.94 -23.97 7.66
CA ASN A 38 11.32 -22.59 7.92
C ASN A 38 11.74 -21.89 6.62
N THR A 39 12.42 -22.60 5.72
CA THR A 39 12.81 -22.09 4.40
C THR A 39 11.59 -21.75 3.54
N GLU A 40 10.59 -22.62 3.49
CA GLU A 40 9.35 -22.36 2.75
C GLU A 40 8.55 -21.19 3.36
N TYR A 41 8.45 -21.12 4.69
CA TYR A 41 7.84 -19.97 5.35
C TYR A 41 8.55 -18.65 4.95
N HIS A 42 9.88 -18.60 5.06
CA HIS A 42 10.65 -17.41 4.67
C HIS A 42 10.49 -17.07 3.19
N LYS A 43 10.40 -18.06 2.31
CA LYS A 43 10.13 -17.85 0.88
C LYS A 43 8.76 -17.20 0.66
N HIS A 44 7.72 -17.65 1.37
CA HIS A 44 6.40 -17.01 1.31
C HIS A 44 6.44 -15.57 1.82
N VAL A 45 7.12 -15.30 2.93
CA VAL A 45 7.32 -13.94 3.45
C VAL A 45 8.02 -13.04 2.43
N ILE A 46 9.10 -13.51 1.81
CA ILE A 46 9.84 -12.75 0.79
C ILE A 46 8.94 -12.47 -0.42
N ASN A 47 8.19 -13.47 -0.90
CA ASN A 47 7.27 -13.30 -2.02
C ASN A 47 6.15 -12.29 -1.71
N SER A 48 5.56 -12.34 -0.52
CA SER A 48 4.57 -11.36 -0.08
C SER A 48 5.14 -9.94 0.00
N LEU A 49 6.37 -9.78 0.49
CA LEU A 49 7.06 -8.49 0.55
C LEU A 49 7.34 -7.91 -0.85
N ILE A 50 7.82 -8.74 -1.78
CA ILE A 50 8.04 -8.34 -3.18
C ILE A 50 6.72 -7.92 -3.81
N LYS A 51 5.69 -8.77 -3.70
CA LYS A 51 4.35 -8.47 -4.23
C LYS A 51 3.80 -7.15 -3.67
N ALA A 52 3.96 -6.91 -2.37
CA ALA A 52 3.54 -5.67 -1.73
C ALA A 52 4.30 -4.46 -2.29
N SER A 53 5.64 -4.55 -2.40
CA SER A 53 6.47 -3.50 -3.00
C SER A 53 6.03 -3.17 -4.41
N ASP A 54 5.88 -4.18 -5.27
CA ASP A 54 5.58 -4.00 -6.69
C ASP A 54 4.18 -3.45 -6.88
N SER A 55 3.20 -4.00 -6.15
CA SER A 55 1.81 -3.54 -6.24
C SER A 55 1.65 -2.09 -5.76
N LEU A 56 2.33 -1.68 -4.68
CA LEU A 56 2.30 -0.29 -4.23
C LEU A 56 3.01 0.65 -5.20
N PHE A 57 4.13 0.23 -5.80
CA PHE A 57 4.91 1.07 -6.68
C PHE A 57 4.34 1.17 -8.11
N SER A 58 3.53 0.19 -8.52
CA SER A 58 2.91 0.12 -9.86
C SER A 58 2.11 1.36 -10.28
N GLU A 59 1.71 2.24 -9.36
CA GLU A 59 1.01 3.47 -9.73
C GLU A 59 1.93 4.60 -10.21
N PHE A 60 3.23 4.46 -10.02
CA PHE A 60 4.25 5.43 -10.46
C PHE A 60 4.95 4.99 -11.76
N GLU A 61 4.60 3.82 -12.28
CA GLU A 61 5.14 3.25 -13.51
C GLU A 61 4.25 3.65 -14.70
N GLU A 62 4.83 4.31 -15.71
CA GLU A 62 4.08 4.82 -16.87
C GLU A 62 3.43 3.71 -17.72
N ASP A 63 4.03 2.52 -17.74
CA ASP A 63 3.57 1.35 -18.48
C ASP A 63 2.56 0.48 -17.72
N SER A 64 2.26 0.85 -16.47
CA SER A 64 1.31 0.14 -15.63
C SER A 64 -0.13 0.56 -15.92
N ASP A 65 -1.04 -0.43 -15.94
CA ASP A 65 -2.49 -0.21 -15.97
C ASP A 65 -3.00 0.64 -14.79
N HIS A 66 -2.19 0.75 -13.73
CA HIS A 66 -2.49 1.50 -12.52
C HIS A 66 -1.80 2.85 -12.43
N TYR A 67 -1.16 3.30 -13.51
CA TYR A 67 -0.45 4.57 -13.53
C TYR A 67 -1.33 5.73 -13.01
N TRP A 68 -0.74 6.58 -12.18
CA TRP A 68 -1.43 7.61 -11.40
C TRP A 68 -2.38 8.47 -12.24
N LEU A 69 -1.94 8.88 -13.44
CA LEU A 69 -2.72 9.73 -14.33
C LEU A 69 -3.95 9.00 -14.92
N ASN A 70 -3.90 7.68 -15.08
CA ASN A 70 -5.04 6.88 -15.56
C ASN A 70 -6.12 6.72 -14.48
N ALA A 71 -5.74 6.89 -13.21
CA ALA A 71 -6.61 6.73 -12.06
C ALA A 71 -7.47 7.98 -11.78
N MET A 72 -7.05 9.15 -12.28
CA MET A 72 -7.75 10.42 -12.12
C MET A 72 -8.80 10.63 -13.21
N LYS A 73 -10.04 10.17 -12.95
CA LYS A 73 -11.19 10.33 -13.87
C LYS A 73 -12.09 11.52 -13.57
N THR A 74 -11.54 12.59 -13.00
CA THR A 74 -12.33 13.78 -12.63
C THR A 74 -13.02 14.40 -13.84
N LYS A 75 -12.36 14.39 -15.00
CA LYS A 75 -12.92 14.93 -16.24
C LYS A 75 -14.18 14.18 -16.67
N GLU A 76 -14.12 12.85 -16.65
CA GLU A 76 -15.26 11.98 -17.00
C GLU A 76 -16.39 12.15 -16.00
N THR A 77 -16.08 12.14 -14.69
CA THR A 77 -17.10 12.32 -13.65
C THR A 77 -17.80 13.68 -13.76
N ILE A 78 -17.07 14.76 -14.03
CA ILE A 78 -17.68 16.08 -14.21
C ILE A 78 -18.46 16.15 -15.52
N ALA A 79 -18.01 15.50 -16.59
CA ALA A 79 -18.78 15.40 -17.82
C ALA A 79 -20.11 14.66 -17.61
N GLU A 80 -20.12 13.57 -16.85
CA GLU A 80 -21.35 12.84 -16.48
C GLU A 80 -22.31 13.71 -15.66
N VAL A 81 -21.79 14.43 -14.64
CA VAL A 81 -22.59 15.37 -13.84
C VAL A 81 -23.17 16.49 -14.71
N ASN A 82 -22.39 17.02 -15.65
CA ASN A 82 -22.85 18.06 -16.56
C ASN A 82 -23.93 17.56 -17.51
N GLN A 83 -23.78 16.34 -18.02
CA GLN A 83 -24.78 15.73 -18.89
C GLN A 83 -26.09 15.50 -18.13
N GLU A 84 -26.01 14.94 -16.92
CA GLU A 84 -27.15 14.73 -16.03
C GLU A 84 -27.88 16.06 -15.71
N PHE A 85 -27.10 17.14 -15.50
CA PHE A 85 -27.66 18.48 -15.32
C PHE A 85 -28.38 18.98 -16.57
N LEU A 86 -27.79 18.84 -17.76
CA LEU A 86 -28.40 19.30 -19.01
C LEU A 86 -29.70 18.57 -19.31
N ASP A 87 -29.73 17.26 -19.09
CA ASP A 87 -30.89 16.40 -19.33
C ASP A 87 -32.07 16.77 -18.42
N ASN A 88 -31.79 17.30 -17.21
CA ASN A 88 -32.79 17.60 -16.18
C ASN A 88 -32.82 19.09 -15.77
N LYS A 89 -32.25 19.98 -16.60
CA LYS A 89 -31.93 21.37 -16.25
C LYS A 89 -33.13 22.14 -15.68
N ALA A 90 -34.29 22.06 -16.35
CA ALA A 90 -35.47 22.80 -15.94
C ALA A 90 -35.94 22.38 -14.54
N GLN A 91 -36.01 21.07 -14.28
CA GLN A 91 -36.43 20.52 -13.00
C GLN A 91 -35.44 20.89 -11.88
N ILE A 92 -34.15 20.71 -12.13
CA ILE A 92 -33.09 20.99 -11.13
C ILE A 92 -33.11 22.46 -10.72
N LEU A 93 -33.25 23.38 -11.69
CA LEU A 93 -33.29 24.82 -11.41
C LEU A 93 -34.60 25.26 -10.73
N GLU A 94 -35.73 24.64 -11.08
CA GLU A 94 -37.02 24.93 -10.43
C GLU A 94 -37.02 24.48 -8.96
N GLN A 95 -36.47 23.29 -8.68
CA GLN A 95 -36.42 22.71 -7.34
C GLN A 95 -35.27 23.28 -6.49
N GLY A 96 -34.23 23.81 -7.14
CA GLY A 96 -32.99 24.23 -6.46
C GLY A 96 -32.20 23.06 -5.88
N GLU A 97 -32.50 21.83 -6.31
CA GLU A 97 -31.90 20.59 -5.82
C GLU A 97 -31.42 19.73 -6.98
N PHE A 98 -30.22 19.15 -6.84
CA PHE A 98 -29.65 18.23 -7.80
C PHE A 98 -29.37 16.89 -7.10
N HIS A 99 -30.35 15.98 -7.18
CA HIS A 99 -30.23 14.64 -6.63
C HIS A 99 -29.34 13.76 -7.52
N GLY A 100 -28.27 13.19 -6.94
CA GLY A 100 -27.40 12.25 -7.63
C GLY A 100 -26.32 11.68 -6.70
N GLY A 101 -25.93 10.42 -6.93
CA GLY A 101 -24.84 9.79 -6.18
C GLY A 101 -23.47 10.23 -6.69
N VAL A 102 -22.45 10.28 -5.83
CA VAL A 102 -21.06 10.47 -6.26
C VAL A 102 -20.47 9.10 -6.60
N PRO A 103 -20.04 8.85 -7.86
CA PRO A 103 -19.53 7.54 -8.24
C PRO A 103 -18.22 7.21 -7.52
N VAL A 104 -18.03 5.94 -7.16
CA VAL A 104 -16.77 5.45 -6.62
C VAL A 104 -15.75 5.35 -7.75
N SER A 105 -14.59 5.99 -7.60
CA SER A 105 -13.57 6.00 -8.65
C SER A 105 -12.83 4.66 -8.76
N PRO A 106 -12.24 4.34 -9.92
CA PRO A 106 -11.39 3.15 -10.06
C PRO A 106 -10.24 3.11 -9.05
N LEU A 107 -9.68 4.27 -8.71
CA LEU A 107 -8.65 4.38 -7.68
C LEU A 107 -9.17 3.95 -6.30
N GLN A 108 -10.36 4.43 -5.90
CA GLN A 108 -10.97 4.04 -4.63
C GLN A 108 -11.24 2.52 -4.58
N GLN A 109 -11.70 1.93 -5.67
CA GLN A 109 -11.91 0.48 -5.77
C GLN A 109 -10.59 -0.30 -5.64
N ARG A 110 -9.51 0.19 -6.26
CA ARG A 110 -8.17 -0.39 -6.13
C ARG A 110 -7.67 -0.29 -4.69
N LEU A 111 -7.76 0.88 -4.06
CA LEU A 111 -7.35 1.06 -2.66
C LEU A 111 -8.11 0.12 -1.72
N MET A 112 -9.43 0.00 -1.86
CA MET A 112 -10.23 -0.94 -1.07
C MET A 112 -9.78 -2.40 -1.26
N SER A 113 -9.43 -2.77 -2.49
CA SER A 113 -8.95 -4.12 -2.81
C SER A 113 -7.59 -4.40 -2.15
N LEU A 114 -6.64 -3.48 -2.28
CA LEU A 114 -5.32 -3.59 -1.64
C LEU A 114 -5.41 -3.63 -0.11
N ILE A 115 -6.24 -2.80 0.50
CA ILE A 115 -6.48 -2.80 1.94
C ILE A 115 -6.97 -4.18 2.40
N ARG A 116 -7.93 -4.78 1.69
CA ARG A 116 -8.45 -6.12 2.01
C ARG A 116 -7.37 -7.19 1.85
N GLU A 117 -6.63 -7.13 0.75
CA GLU A 117 -5.56 -8.06 0.44
C GLU A 117 -4.51 -8.06 1.56
N TYR A 118 -3.92 -6.91 1.88
CA TYR A 118 -2.85 -6.84 2.87
C TYR A 118 -3.32 -7.07 4.31
N LYS A 119 -4.58 -6.75 4.65
CA LYS A 119 -5.18 -7.16 5.93
C LYS A 119 -5.23 -8.68 6.09
N SER A 120 -5.40 -9.40 4.99
CA SER A 120 -5.55 -10.86 4.99
C SER A 120 -4.25 -11.62 4.75
N ASP A 121 -3.15 -10.95 4.37
CA ASP A 121 -1.87 -11.62 4.07
C ASP A 121 -1.21 -12.13 5.38
N PRO A 122 -1.09 -13.46 5.57
CA PRO A 122 -0.52 -14.04 6.77
C PRO A 122 1.02 -14.00 6.79
N PHE A 123 1.65 -13.73 5.65
CA PHE A 123 3.11 -13.75 5.48
C PHE A 123 3.72 -12.36 5.48
N LEU A 124 2.92 -11.30 5.41
CA LEU A 124 3.40 -9.93 5.54
C LEU A 124 3.75 -9.64 7.02
N PRO A 125 5.00 -9.22 7.33
CA PRO A 125 5.39 -8.84 8.69
C PRO A 125 4.52 -7.70 9.22
N GLU A 126 4.08 -7.79 10.49
CA GLU A 126 3.12 -6.85 11.09
C GLU A 126 3.55 -5.37 10.95
N GLU A 127 4.82 -5.07 11.21
CA GLU A 127 5.35 -3.70 11.14
C GLU A 127 5.18 -3.09 9.73
N ILE A 128 5.40 -3.89 8.69
CA ILE A 128 5.27 -3.45 7.29
C ILE A 128 3.80 -3.44 6.89
N ARG A 129 3.05 -4.47 7.27
CA ARG A 129 1.61 -4.58 7.01
C ARG A 129 0.85 -3.38 7.58
N SER A 130 1.10 -3.02 8.82
CA SER A 130 0.45 -1.88 9.48
C SER A 130 0.72 -0.58 8.73
N LYS A 131 1.98 -0.28 8.37
CA LYS A 131 2.33 0.92 7.59
C LYS A 131 1.62 0.99 6.23
N ILE A 132 1.55 -0.14 5.53
CA ILE A 132 0.85 -0.24 4.25
C ILE A 132 -0.64 0.03 4.42
N ILE A 133 -1.26 -0.62 5.41
CA ILE A 133 -2.69 -0.46 5.69
C ILE A 133 -3.00 1.00 6.07
N ASP A 134 -2.22 1.59 6.96
CA ASP A 134 -2.41 2.97 7.42
C ASP A 134 -2.33 3.96 6.25
N LEU A 135 -1.31 3.81 5.39
CA LEU A 135 -1.15 4.64 4.19
C LEU A 135 -2.36 4.52 3.26
N LEU A 136 -2.77 3.30 2.93
CA LEU A 136 -3.85 3.05 1.99
C LEU A 136 -5.22 3.49 2.54
N GLN A 137 -5.48 3.25 3.83
CA GLN A 137 -6.72 3.66 4.49
C GLN A 137 -6.82 5.18 4.56
N ASN A 138 -5.76 5.86 5.00
CA ASN A 138 -5.74 7.33 5.04
C ASN A 138 -6.01 7.91 3.64
N ARG A 139 -5.33 7.40 2.62
CA ARG A 139 -5.55 7.84 1.23
C ARG A 139 -6.98 7.62 0.76
N PHE A 140 -7.54 6.43 1.03
CA PHE A 140 -8.93 6.11 0.66
C PHE A 140 -9.92 7.08 1.31
N GLU A 141 -9.80 7.29 2.62
CA GLU A 141 -10.70 8.14 3.40
C GLU A 141 -10.61 9.61 2.96
N VAL A 142 -9.39 10.13 2.82
CA VAL A 142 -9.13 11.49 2.36
C VAL A 142 -9.68 11.70 0.96
N GLN A 143 -9.36 10.81 0.02
CA GLN A 143 -9.81 10.93 -1.36
C GLN A 143 -11.33 10.79 -1.49
N HIS A 144 -11.94 9.88 -0.72
CA HIS A 144 -13.39 9.74 -0.69
C HIS A 144 -14.07 10.99 -0.15
N SER A 145 -13.60 11.51 0.98
CA SER A 145 -14.13 12.75 1.56
C SER A 145 -14.03 13.93 0.60
N ILE A 146 -12.85 14.18 0.01
CA ILE A 146 -12.65 15.30 -0.90
C ILE A 146 -13.54 15.17 -2.14
N ASN A 147 -13.52 14.01 -2.81
CA ASN A 147 -14.33 13.83 -4.02
C ASN A 147 -15.82 13.98 -3.74
N PHE A 148 -16.30 13.41 -2.63
CA PHE A 148 -17.70 13.49 -2.24
C PHE A 148 -18.12 14.95 -1.99
N THR A 149 -17.30 15.70 -1.25
CA THR A 149 -17.56 17.12 -0.95
C THR A 149 -17.55 17.95 -2.23
N GLU A 150 -16.47 17.88 -3.02
CA GLU A 150 -16.29 18.72 -4.20
C GLU A 150 -17.36 18.50 -5.27
N ILE A 151 -17.72 17.23 -5.53
CA ILE A 151 -18.74 16.91 -6.53
C ILE A 151 -20.13 17.33 -6.03
N THR A 152 -20.41 17.13 -4.74
CA THR A 152 -21.67 17.59 -4.13
C THR A 152 -21.80 19.12 -4.17
N GLU A 153 -20.74 19.86 -3.83
CA GLU A 153 -20.72 21.32 -3.88
C GLU A 153 -20.86 21.86 -5.31
N TYR A 154 -20.21 21.18 -6.28
CA TYR A 154 -20.37 21.49 -7.69
C TYR A 154 -21.83 21.31 -8.14
N ARG A 155 -22.46 20.19 -7.80
CA ARG A 155 -23.88 19.93 -8.08
C ARG A 155 -24.80 20.97 -7.46
N ASN A 156 -24.58 21.33 -6.19
CA ASN A 156 -25.35 22.35 -5.49
C ASN A 156 -25.21 23.72 -6.17
N SER A 157 -24.02 24.03 -6.68
CA SER A 157 -23.78 25.27 -7.42
C SER A 157 -24.52 25.30 -8.75
N LEU A 158 -24.55 24.19 -9.49
CA LEU A 158 -25.34 24.04 -10.72
C LEU A 158 -26.84 24.20 -10.44
N ALA A 159 -27.35 23.61 -9.35
CA ALA A 159 -28.74 23.73 -8.92
C ALA A 159 -29.15 25.18 -8.62
N GLN A 160 -28.19 26.01 -8.17
CA GLN A 160 -28.38 27.44 -7.93
C GLN A 160 -28.20 28.31 -9.19
N GLY A 161 -28.00 27.70 -10.36
CA GLY A 161 -27.80 28.43 -11.61
C GLY A 161 -26.37 28.92 -11.87
N LYS A 162 -25.39 28.51 -11.06
CA LYS A 162 -23.98 28.94 -11.21
C LYS A 162 -23.24 28.04 -12.22
N TYR A 163 -22.22 28.58 -12.86
CA TYR A 163 -21.28 27.85 -13.74
C TYR A 163 -21.88 27.16 -14.98
N ILE A 164 -23.13 27.47 -15.33
CA ILE A 164 -23.84 26.89 -16.48
C ILE A 164 -23.17 27.29 -17.81
N GLU A 165 -22.65 28.51 -17.91
CA GLU A 165 -22.00 29.00 -19.13
C GLU A 165 -20.58 28.43 -19.34
N THR A 166 -20.05 27.70 -18.36
CA THR A 166 -18.67 27.20 -18.35
C THR A 166 -18.58 25.68 -18.15
N LEU A 167 -19.66 24.93 -18.42
CA LEU A 167 -19.71 23.48 -18.19
C LEU A 167 -18.52 22.73 -18.78
N GLU A 168 -18.09 23.06 -19.99
CA GLU A 168 -16.97 22.40 -20.68
C GLU A 168 -15.61 22.57 -19.97
N SER A 169 -15.42 23.67 -19.24
CA SER A 169 -14.16 23.98 -18.54
C SER A 169 -14.22 23.75 -17.03
N ASN A 170 -15.41 23.48 -16.48
CA ASN A 170 -15.59 23.32 -15.03
C ASN A 170 -14.73 22.19 -14.43
N TYR A 171 -14.45 21.14 -15.20
CA TYR A 171 -13.59 20.05 -14.73
C TYR A 171 -12.21 20.53 -14.28
N GLY A 172 -11.68 21.58 -14.90
CA GLY A 172 -10.31 22.06 -14.62
C GLY A 172 -10.18 22.62 -13.21
N TRP A 173 -11.10 23.50 -12.80
CA TRP A 173 -11.04 24.08 -11.46
C TRP A 173 -11.43 23.06 -10.38
N VAL A 174 -12.41 22.18 -10.65
CA VAL A 174 -12.77 21.09 -9.71
C VAL A 174 -11.57 20.16 -9.51
N SER A 175 -10.92 19.75 -10.59
CA SER A 175 -9.73 18.89 -10.53
C SER A 175 -8.57 19.56 -9.79
N ASN A 176 -8.36 20.86 -10.00
CA ASN A 176 -7.33 21.61 -9.29
C ASN A 176 -7.63 21.72 -7.79
N ASN A 177 -8.89 21.95 -7.40
CA ASN A 177 -9.27 22.04 -6.00
C ASN A 177 -9.14 20.69 -5.28
N ILE A 178 -9.58 19.60 -5.92
CA ILE A 178 -9.37 18.23 -5.43
C ILE A 178 -7.87 17.98 -5.23
N ASN A 179 -7.05 18.27 -6.24
CA ASN A 179 -5.60 18.04 -6.16
C ASN A 179 -4.96 18.88 -5.04
N GLN A 180 -5.31 20.15 -4.92
CA GLN A 180 -4.82 21.01 -3.85
C GLN A 180 -5.14 20.42 -2.47
N GLN A 181 -6.38 20.04 -2.22
CA GLN A 181 -6.79 19.44 -0.94
C GLN A 181 -6.11 18.10 -0.66
N LEU A 182 -5.84 17.29 -1.70
CA LEU A 182 -5.07 16.07 -1.55
C LEU A 182 -3.66 16.39 -1.02
N TYR A 183 -2.97 17.38 -1.60
CA TYR A 183 -1.65 17.80 -1.14
C TYR A 183 -1.67 18.37 0.29
N GLU A 184 -2.67 19.18 0.63
CA GLU A 184 -2.84 19.74 1.98
C GLU A 184 -3.04 18.66 3.05
N ARG A 185 -3.63 17.52 2.67
CA ARG A 185 -3.89 16.37 3.56
C ARG A 185 -2.87 15.24 3.40
N GLY A 186 -1.70 15.51 2.81
CA GLY A 186 -0.61 14.54 2.72
C GLY A 186 -0.83 13.41 1.71
N CYS A 187 -1.77 13.57 0.78
CA CYS A 187 -2.15 12.59 -0.23
C CYS A 187 -1.85 13.04 -1.68
N GLY A 188 -1.00 14.05 -1.85
CA GLY A 188 -0.48 14.43 -3.17
C GLY A 188 0.42 13.34 -3.75
N VAL A 189 0.57 13.30 -5.09
CA VAL A 189 1.30 12.23 -5.79
C VAL A 189 2.71 12.02 -5.24
N SER A 190 3.49 13.10 -5.06
CA SER A 190 4.85 13.01 -4.53
C SER A 190 4.89 12.54 -3.07
N GLN A 191 3.90 12.95 -2.25
CA GLN A 191 3.81 12.54 -0.85
C GLN A 191 3.48 11.05 -0.71
N ILE A 192 2.61 10.52 -1.58
CA ILE A 192 2.32 9.09 -1.63
C ILE A 192 3.52 8.32 -2.17
N GLU A 193 4.20 8.84 -3.20
CA GLU A 193 5.43 8.23 -3.74
C GLU A 193 6.52 8.11 -2.67
N ASP A 194 6.76 9.19 -1.92
CA ASP A 194 7.72 9.22 -0.82
C ASP A 194 7.34 8.21 0.29
N ALA A 195 6.04 8.13 0.64
CA ALA A 195 5.56 7.17 1.63
C ALA A 195 5.74 5.71 1.17
N VAL A 196 5.44 5.42 -0.10
CA VAL A 196 5.67 4.10 -0.71
C VAL A 196 7.17 3.80 -0.76
N HIS A 197 8.01 4.77 -1.10
CA HIS A 197 9.46 4.61 -1.08
C HIS A 197 9.97 4.25 0.31
N GLN A 198 9.47 4.91 1.36
CA GLN A 198 9.83 4.59 2.74
C GLN A 198 9.44 3.15 3.12
N ILE A 199 8.25 2.69 2.71
CA ILE A 199 7.83 1.30 2.91
C ILE A 199 8.79 0.34 2.19
N ARG A 200 9.23 0.65 0.96
CA ARG A 200 10.20 -0.18 0.23
C ARG A 200 11.56 -0.23 0.92
N LEU A 201 12.01 0.87 1.54
CA LEU A 201 13.23 0.89 2.36
C LEU A 201 13.07 0.04 3.62
N ASP A 202 11.90 0.03 4.24
CA ASP A 202 11.60 -0.84 5.39
C ASP A 202 11.59 -2.32 4.98
N ILE A 203 11.00 -2.65 3.83
CA ILE A 203 11.06 -3.99 3.23
C ILE A 203 12.51 -4.40 2.99
N LYS A 204 13.32 -3.54 2.35
CA LYS A 204 14.75 -3.79 2.13
C LYS A 204 15.47 -4.05 3.45
N SER A 205 15.24 -3.21 4.46
CA SER A 205 15.85 -3.35 5.78
C SER A 205 15.44 -4.64 6.47
N TYR A 206 14.19 -5.08 6.31
CA TYR A 206 13.70 -6.36 6.79
C TYR A 206 14.44 -7.53 6.10
N LEU A 207 14.55 -7.50 4.78
CA LEU A 207 15.25 -8.54 4.01
C LEU A 207 16.75 -8.60 4.34
N GLU A 208 17.39 -7.46 4.57
CA GLU A 208 18.81 -7.40 4.92
C GLU A 208 19.14 -8.10 6.26
N LYS A 209 18.19 -8.23 7.18
CA LYS A 209 18.37 -9.01 8.43
C LYS A 209 18.71 -10.48 8.15
N PHE A 210 18.29 -10.99 6.99
CA PHE A 210 18.51 -12.38 6.57
C PHE A 210 19.69 -12.52 5.60
N ASN A 211 20.41 -11.44 5.27
CA ASN A 211 21.53 -11.48 4.35
C ASN A 211 22.72 -12.23 4.99
N PRO A 212 23.15 -13.38 4.44
CA PRO A 212 24.25 -14.16 5.00
C PRO A 212 25.60 -13.44 4.90
N LEU A 213 25.76 -12.47 3.99
CA LEU A 213 27.01 -11.76 3.77
C LEU A 213 27.24 -10.60 4.75
N LYS A 214 26.18 -10.08 5.40
CA LYS A 214 26.30 -9.02 6.42
C LYS A 214 26.47 -9.56 7.84
N ASN A 215 26.08 -10.81 8.08
CA ASN A 215 26.09 -11.46 9.40
C ASN A 215 27.21 -12.52 9.52
N ALA A 216 28.17 -12.53 8.59
CA ALA A 216 29.33 -13.43 8.55
C ALA A 216 30.60 -12.74 9.06
#